data_AF-A0ABC8U048-F1
#
_entry.id   AF-A0ABC8U048-F1
#
_cell.length_a   1.000
_cell.length_b   1.000
_cell.length_c   1.000
_cell.angle_alpha   90.00
_cell.angle_beta   90.00
_cell.angle_gamma   90.00
#
_symmetry.space_group_name_H-M   'P 1'
#
loop_
_entity.id
_entity.type
_entity.pdbx_description
1 polymer ?
#
loop_
_entity_poly.entity_id
_entity_poly.type
_entity_poly.pdbx_seq_one_letter_code
_entity_poly.pdbx_strand_id
1 'polypeptide(L)'
;MDSTIFFVLSSFLTLSHCLKVESAKVNPQITVMGIVYCDICSNGTFSRHSYFLPGAEVKIDCMFRAIAPRTTEQLTFSSNRTTNKHGVYKLEIPVVDGIECARDKAMGNSCHASLISSSASSCSVPAYRTTSDEISIKSREANMCIYSLSALSFRPSKRDTSLCGNLE
;
A
#
# COMPACT_ATOMS: atom_id res chain seq x y z
N MET A 1 67.66 4.46 -9.61
CA MET A 1 66.31 4.03 -9.17
C MET A 1 65.59 3.54 -10.41
N ASP A 2 65.41 2.23 -10.48
CA ASP A 2 65.12 1.48 -11.71
C ASP A 2 63.74 1.81 -12.27
N SER A 3 63.70 2.30 -13.51
CA SER A 3 62.47 2.67 -14.23
C SER A 3 61.52 1.47 -14.42
N THR A 4 62.09 0.26 -14.43
CA THR A 4 61.39 -1.03 -14.46
C THR A 4 60.55 -1.30 -13.21
N ILE A 5 60.97 -0.82 -12.03
CA ILE A 5 60.20 -1.03 -10.78
C ILE A 5 58.91 -0.20 -10.80
N PHE A 6 58.95 1.01 -11.36
CA PHE A 6 57.76 1.86 -11.51
C PHE A 6 56.73 1.27 -12.49
N PHE A 7 57.19 0.64 -13.58
CA PHE A 7 56.30 0.00 -14.56
C PHE A 7 55.56 -1.22 -13.99
N VAL A 8 56.24 -1.99 -13.15
CA VAL A 8 55.66 -3.17 -12.50
C VAL A 8 54.62 -2.76 -11.45
N LEU A 9 54.90 -1.74 -10.63
CA LEU A 9 53.95 -1.23 -9.64
C LEU A 9 52.70 -0.58 -10.27
N SER A 10 52.87 0.08 -11.42
CA SER A 10 51.76 0.66 -12.21
C SER A 10 50.85 -0.42 -12.80
N SER A 11 51.40 -1.57 -13.20
CA SER A 11 50.63 -2.70 -13.77
C SER A 11 49.78 -3.45 -12.73
N PHE A 12 50.12 -3.38 -11.44
CA PHE A 12 49.30 -3.99 -10.38
C PHE A 12 48.11 -3.12 -9.95
N LEU A 13 48.12 -1.82 -10.27
CA LEU A 13 47.02 -0.89 -9.94
C LEU A 13 45.89 -0.90 -10.97
N THR A 14 46.10 -1.44 -12.18
CA THR A 14 45.07 -1.50 -13.24
C THR A 14 44.18 -2.74 -13.16
N LEU A 15 44.48 -3.70 -12.27
CA LEU A 15 43.70 -4.92 -12.07
C LEU A 15 42.74 -4.83 -10.86
N SER A 16 42.45 -3.63 -10.37
CA SER A 16 41.33 -3.39 -9.45
C SER A 16 40.12 -2.87 -10.21
N HIS A 17 39.71 -3.59 -11.26
CA HIS A 17 38.35 -3.47 -11.73
C HIS A 17 37.48 -4.19 -10.71
N CYS A 18 37.03 -3.45 -9.68
CA CYS A 18 35.90 -3.89 -8.88
C CYS A 18 34.82 -4.31 -9.88
N LEU A 19 34.59 -5.62 -10.00
CA LEU A 19 33.34 -6.14 -10.52
C LEU A 19 32.29 -5.51 -9.64
N LYS A 20 31.74 -4.40 -10.11
CA LYS A 20 30.54 -3.80 -9.55
C LYS A 20 29.48 -4.83 -9.87
N VAL A 21 29.33 -5.80 -8.98
CA VAL A 21 28.16 -6.66 -8.93
C VAL A 21 27.04 -5.66 -8.73
N GLU A 22 26.41 -5.29 -9.84
CA GLU A 22 25.13 -4.63 -9.81
C GLU A 22 24.24 -5.60 -9.07
N SER A 23 24.01 -5.31 -7.79
CA SER A 23 23.12 -6.10 -6.95
C SER A 23 21.86 -6.30 -7.77
N ALA A 24 21.55 -7.55 -8.14
CA ALA A 24 20.33 -7.87 -8.84
C ALA A 24 19.20 -7.20 -8.06
N LYS A 25 18.56 -6.20 -8.69
CA LYS A 25 17.62 -5.32 -8.03
C LYS A 25 16.38 -6.18 -7.77
N VAL A 26 16.32 -6.83 -6.61
CA VAL A 26 15.19 -7.71 -6.27
C VAL A 26 13.99 -6.79 -6.08
N ASN A 27 13.03 -6.85 -7.00
CA ASN A 27 11.85 -6.01 -6.89
C ASN A 27 11.05 -6.41 -5.64
N PRO A 28 10.54 -5.43 -4.88
CA PRO A 28 9.87 -5.71 -3.63
C PRO A 28 8.47 -6.31 -3.86
N GLN A 29 8.04 -7.18 -2.95
CA GLN A 29 6.64 -7.62 -2.92
C GLN A 29 5.76 -6.46 -2.44
N ILE A 30 4.70 -6.15 -3.19
CA ILE A 30 3.79 -5.05 -2.85
C ILE A 30 2.50 -5.61 -2.26
N THR A 31 2.14 -5.09 -1.09
CA THR A 31 0.90 -5.39 -0.40
C THR A 31 0.11 -4.12 -0.20
N VAL A 32 -1.14 -4.11 -0.64
CA VAL A 32 -2.11 -3.05 -0.39
C VAL A 32 -3.12 -3.56 0.63
N MET A 33 -3.35 -2.82 1.70
CA MET A 33 -4.27 -3.22 2.76
C MET A 33 -5.00 -2.03 3.37
N GLY A 34 -6.14 -2.31 3.97
CA GLY A 34 -6.90 -1.34 4.75
C GLY A 34 -7.96 -2.05 5.57
N ILE A 35 -8.76 -1.26 6.27
CA ILE A 35 -9.75 -1.76 7.22
C ILE A 35 -11.13 -1.19 6.87
N VAL A 36 -12.15 -2.02 7.03
CA VAL A 36 -13.55 -1.60 7.06
C VAL A 36 -14.11 -1.82 8.46
N TYR A 37 -14.79 -0.81 8.98
CA TYR A 37 -15.49 -0.90 10.26
C TYR A 37 -16.91 -0.36 10.16
N CYS A 38 -17.76 -0.73 11.11
CA CYS A 38 -19.05 -0.11 11.30
C CYS A 38 -18.91 1.04 12.30
N ASP A 39 -19.24 2.25 11.88
CA ASP A 39 -19.42 3.41 12.74
C ASP A 39 -20.89 3.49 13.19
N ILE A 40 -21.22 2.75 14.26
CA ILE A 40 -22.59 2.67 14.81
C ILE A 40 -23.16 4.06 15.09
N CYS A 41 -22.32 4.97 15.60
CA CYS A 41 -22.76 6.29 16.01
C CYS A 41 -22.73 7.33 14.89
N SER A 42 -22.24 6.98 13.70
CA SER A 42 -22.12 7.93 12.58
C SER A 42 -21.32 9.19 12.95
N ASN A 43 -20.27 9.03 13.76
CA ASN A 43 -19.37 10.12 14.17
C ASN A 43 -18.32 10.46 13.09
N GLY A 44 -18.23 9.67 12.01
CA GLY A 44 -17.25 9.82 10.93
C GLY A 44 -15.85 9.30 11.30
N THR A 45 -15.68 8.75 12.49
CA THR A 45 -14.41 8.25 13.02
C THR A 45 -14.63 6.96 13.82
N PHE A 46 -13.56 6.19 14.04
CA PHE A 46 -13.62 5.00 14.88
C PHE A 46 -13.87 5.41 16.34
N SER A 47 -14.88 4.81 16.97
CA SER A 47 -15.32 5.13 18.32
C SER A 47 -15.45 3.87 19.19
N ARG A 48 -15.79 4.04 20.47
CA ARG A 48 -16.01 2.92 21.41
C ARG A 48 -17.12 1.96 20.95
N HIS A 49 -18.12 2.45 20.23
CA HIS A 49 -19.22 1.63 19.71
C HIS A 49 -18.92 1.08 18.30
N SER A 50 -17.78 1.44 17.71
CA SER A 50 -17.39 0.91 16.41
C SER A 50 -16.88 -0.52 16.52
N TYR A 51 -17.11 -1.31 15.47
CA TYR A 51 -16.57 -2.67 15.37
C TYR A 51 -16.05 -2.94 13.96
N PHE A 52 -15.02 -3.77 13.84
CA PHE A 52 -14.49 -4.18 12.55
C PHE A 52 -15.51 -5.03 11.80
N LEU A 53 -15.71 -4.76 10.51
CA LEU A 53 -16.78 -5.35 9.73
C LEU A 53 -16.24 -6.48 8.84
N PRO A 54 -16.39 -7.76 9.24
CA PRO A 54 -15.97 -8.89 8.41
C PRO A 54 -16.94 -9.14 7.26
N GLY A 55 -16.47 -9.60 6.11
CA GLY A 55 -17.32 -9.93 4.97
C GLY A 55 -17.77 -8.74 4.12
N ALA A 56 -17.41 -7.50 4.47
CA ALA A 56 -17.63 -6.34 3.61
C ALA A 56 -16.79 -6.45 2.33
N GLU A 57 -17.38 -6.06 1.21
CA GLU A 57 -16.72 -6.07 -0.10
C GLU A 57 -16.22 -4.67 -0.45
N VAL A 58 -14.98 -4.61 -0.92
CA VAL A 58 -14.30 -3.39 -1.36
C VAL A 58 -13.69 -3.59 -2.73
N LYS A 59 -13.65 -2.54 -3.55
CA LYS A 59 -12.85 -2.49 -4.78
C LYS A 59 -11.55 -1.77 -4.49
N ILE A 60 -10.43 -2.39 -4.79
CA ILE A 60 -9.11 -1.76 -4.70
C ILE A 60 -8.67 -1.40 -6.11
N ASP A 61 -8.28 -0.15 -6.32
CA ASP A 61 -7.78 0.38 -7.58
C ASP A 61 -6.42 1.03 -7.33
N CYS A 62 -5.39 0.50 -7.98
CA CYS A 62 -4.01 0.96 -7.86
C CYS A 62 -3.42 1.29 -9.22
N MET A 63 -2.53 2.26 -9.23
CA MET A 63 -1.79 2.72 -10.39
C MET A 63 -0.33 2.91 -9.98
N PHE A 64 0.58 2.23 -10.67
CA PHE A 64 2.01 2.32 -10.47
C PHE A 64 2.69 2.80 -11.74
N ARG A 65 3.72 3.62 -11.58
CA ARG A 65 4.67 3.94 -12.65
C ARG A 65 5.87 3.00 -12.52
N ALA A 66 6.12 2.22 -13.55
CA ALA A 66 7.31 1.41 -13.68
C ALA A 66 8.34 2.17 -14.53
N ILE A 67 9.58 2.25 -14.03
CA ILE A 67 10.70 2.84 -14.76
C ILE A 67 11.43 1.71 -15.48
N ALA A 68 11.30 1.66 -16.81
CA ALA A 68 12.11 0.82 -17.67
C ALA A 68 13.26 1.65 -18.29
N PRO A 69 14.35 1.02 -18.78
CA PRO A 69 15.53 1.74 -19.28
C PRO A 69 15.26 2.74 -20.41
N ARG A 70 14.12 2.65 -21.11
CA ARG A 70 13.77 3.50 -22.25
C ARG A 70 12.36 4.08 -22.23
N THR A 71 11.51 3.66 -21.29
CA THR A 71 10.10 4.03 -21.22
C THR A 71 9.62 4.12 -19.77
N THR A 72 8.67 5.01 -19.53
CA THR A 72 7.88 5.00 -18.29
C THR A 72 6.56 4.31 -18.60
N GLU A 73 6.30 3.18 -17.97
CA GLU A 73 5.06 2.42 -18.15
C GLU A 73 4.12 2.65 -16.97
N GLN A 74 2.82 2.67 -17.24
CA GLN A 74 1.78 2.79 -16.22
C GLN A 74 1.08 1.44 -16.09
N LEU A 75 1.07 0.91 -14.87
CA LEU A 75 0.47 -0.37 -14.52
C LEU A 75 -0.72 -0.14 -13.61
N THR A 76 -1.86 -0.71 -13.98
CA THR A 76 -3.11 -0.57 -13.20
C THR A 76 -3.54 -1.93 -12.67
N PHE A 77 -3.81 -2.00 -11.38
CA PHE A 77 -4.34 -3.19 -10.71
C PHE A 77 -5.70 -2.87 -10.12
N SER A 78 -6.71 -3.65 -10.49
CA SER A 78 -8.08 -3.49 -9.97
C SER A 78 -8.61 -4.83 -9.50
N SER A 79 -9.10 -4.91 -8.26
CA SER A 79 -9.67 -6.16 -7.75
C SER A 79 -10.66 -5.94 -6.61
N ASN A 80 -11.74 -6.71 -6.63
CA ASN A 80 -12.65 -6.81 -5.49
C ASN A 80 -12.03 -7.70 -4.41
N ARG A 81 -12.15 -7.26 -3.16
CA ARG A 81 -11.68 -7.98 -1.97
C ARG A 81 -12.75 -7.99 -0.90
N THR A 82 -12.77 -9.09 -0.16
CA THR A 82 -13.64 -9.24 1.01
C THR A 82 -12.80 -9.13 2.28
N THR A 83 -13.32 -8.40 3.24
CA THR A 83 -12.67 -8.24 4.54
C THR A 83 -12.71 -9.53 5.37
N ASN A 84 -11.62 -9.79 6.08
CA ASN A 84 -11.50 -10.95 6.96
C ASN A 84 -12.19 -10.71 8.33
N LYS A 85 -12.03 -11.64 9.28
CA LYS A 85 -12.59 -11.56 10.64
C LYS A 85 -12.21 -10.31 11.45
N HIS A 86 -11.16 -9.60 11.04
CA HIS A 86 -10.67 -8.37 11.66
C HIS A 86 -11.05 -7.12 10.85
N GLY A 87 -11.95 -7.24 9.87
CA GLY A 87 -12.32 -6.15 8.97
C GLY A 87 -11.21 -5.74 8.00
N VAL A 88 -10.14 -6.54 7.88
CA VAL A 88 -8.98 -6.22 7.03
C VAL A 88 -9.20 -6.78 5.62
N TYR A 89 -9.01 -5.96 4.60
CA TYR A 89 -8.88 -6.39 3.20
C TYR A 89 -7.41 -6.28 2.76
N LYS A 90 -6.98 -7.16 1.85
CA LYS A 90 -5.60 -7.21 1.35
C LYS A 90 -5.58 -7.53 -0.15
N LEU A 91 -4.68 -6.89 -0.88
CA LEU A 91 -4.28 -7.23 -2.24
C LEU A 91 -2.77 -7.39 -2.28
N GLU A 92 -2.31 -8.54 -2.74
CA GLU A 92 -0.92 -8.78 -3.06
C GLU A 92 -0.73 -8.55 -4.55
N ILE A 93 0.20 -7.67 -4.90
CA ILE A 93 0.55 -7.37 -6.28
C ILE A 93 1.80 -8.19 -6.60
N PRO A 94 1.79 -8.96 -7.70
CA PRO A 94 2.95 -9.75 -8.09
C PRO A 94 4.17 -8.85 -8.29
N VAL A 95 5.34 -9.42 -8.12
CA VAL A 95 6.61 -8.72 -8.30
C VAL A 95 6.71 -8.29 -9.76
N VAL A 96 6.73 -6.97 -10.01
CA VAL A 96 6.91 -6.39 -11.36
C VAL A 96 8.20 -5.59 -11.40
N ASP A 97 8.97 -5.77 -12.47
CA ASP A 97 10.20 -5.03 -12.73
C ASP A 97 9.94 -3.51 -12.81
N GLY A 98 10.80 -2.72 -12.18
CA GLY A 98 10.80 -1.27 -12.33
C GLY A 98 9.81 -0.51 -11.45
N ILE A 99 9.00 -1.19 -10.63
CA ILE A 99 8.20 -0.52 -9.58
C ILE A 99 9.10 -0.26 -8.37
N GLU A 100 9.48 1.00 -8.18
CA GLU A 100 10.18 1.40 -6.97
C GLU A 100 9.20 1.81 -5.88
N CYS A 101 9.34 1.19 -4.71
CA CYS A 101 8.77 1.74 -3.50
C CYS A 101 9.65 2.90 -3.06
N ALA A 102 9.33 4.08 -3.56
CA ALA A 102 9.85 5.33 -3.04
C ALA A 102 8.85 5.89 -2.03
N ARG A 103 9.38 6.61 -1.04
CA ARG A 103 8.56 7.38 -0.11
C ARG A 103 7.70 8.34 -0.93
N ASP A 104 6.39 8.13 -0.86
CA ASP A 104 5.34 9.07 -1.23
C ASP A 104 5.13 9.37 -2.73
N LYS A 105 3.97 9.99 -3.00
CA LYS A 105 3.37 10.48 -4.26
C LYS A 105 4.30 11.06 -5.34
N ALA A 106 5.59 11.26 -5.06
CA ALA A 106 6.61 11.81 -5.95
C ALA A 106 6.79 11.01 -7.26
N MET A 107 6.54 9.70 -7.25
CA MET A 107 6.58 8.86 -8.47
C MET A 107 5.21 8.70 -9.15
N GLY A 108 4.16 9.36 -8.63
CA GLY A 108 2.81 9.22 -9.14
C GLY A 108 2.20 7.83 -8.95
N ASN A 109 2.70 7.03 -8.00
CA ASN A 109 2.02 5.80 -7.58
C ASN A 109 0.82 6.17 -6.70
N SER A 110 -0.30 5.48 -6.86
CA SER A 110 -1.50 5.69 -6.04
C SER A 110 -2.33 4.43 -5.93
N CYS A 111 -2.87 4.18 -4.75
CA CYS A 111 -3.91 3.20 -4.48
C CYS A 111 -5.09 3.87 -3.76
N HIS A 112 -6.29 3.42 -4.07
CA HIS A 112 -7.47 3.74 -3.30
C HIS A 112 -8.39 2.54 -3.23
N ALA A 113 -9.25 2.52 -2.21
CA ALA A 113 -10.30 1.53 -2.08
C ALA A 113 -11.66 2.20 -2.02
N SER A 114 -12.68 1.52 -2.54
CA SER A 114 -14.07 1.95 -2.46
C SER A 114 -14.98 0.86 -1.92
N LEU A 115 -15.99 1.27 -1.15
CA LEU A 115 -16.98 0.35 -0.58
C LEU A 115 -17.93 -0.14 -1.68
N ILE A 116 -18.09 -1.45 -1.81
CA ILE A 116 -19.09 -2.07 -2.69
C ILE A 116 -20.32 -2.45 -1.88
N SER A 117 -20.15 -3.29 -0.86
CA SER A 117 -21.27 -3.85 -0.09
C SER A 117 -20.88 -4.15 1.35
N SER A 118 -21.89 -4.12 2.23
CA SER A 118 -21.76 -4.54 3.62
C SER A 118 -22.31 -5.95 3.78
N SER A 119 -21.68 -6.73 4.65
CA SER A 119 -22.18 -8.02 5.12
C SER A 119 -23.28 -7.90 6.19
N ALA A 120 -23.45 -6.71 6.80
CA ALA A 120 -24.39 -6.46 7.88
C ALA A 120 -25.49 -5.50 7.45
N SER A 121 -26.74 -5.96 7.45
CA SER A 121 -27.90 -5.13 7.10
C SER A 121 -28.09 -3.94 8.06
N SER A 122 -27.77 -4.13 9.35
CA SER A 122 -27.80 -3.10 10.39
C SER A 122 -26.72 -2.03 10.22
N CYS A 123 -25.71 -2.26 9.38
CA CYS A 123 -24.63 -1.31 9.12
C CYS A 123 -24.24 -1.32 7.65
N SER A 124 -25.13 -0.80 6.81
CA SER A 124 -25.11 -0.96 5.35
C SER A 124 -25.01 0.35 4.58
N VAL A 125 -25.06 1.51 5.24
CA VAL A 125 -24.95 2.82 4.58
C VAL A 125 -23.47 3.24 4.55
N PRO A 126 -22.85 3.46 3.39
CA PRO A 126 -21.48 3.98 3.33
C PRO A 126 -21.39 5.36 4.01
N ALA A 127 -20.42 5.54 4.92
CA ALA A 127 -20.11 6.87 5.46
C ALA A 127 -19.34 7.70 4.41
N TYR A 128 -18.29 7.09 3.85
CA TYR A 128 -17.55 7.58 2.69
C TYR A 128 -17.41 6.46 1.67
N ARG A 129 -17.54 6.79 0.38
CA ARG A 129 -17.48 5.77 -0.69
C ARG A 129 -16.06 5.33 -1.01
N THR A 130 -15.06 6.19 -0.81
CA THR A 130 -13.67 5.96 -1.22
C THR A 130 -12.70 6.45 -0.13
N THR A 131 -11.52 5.83 -0.05
CA THR A 131 -10.44 6.23 0.86
C THR A 131 -9.88 7.61 0.51
N SER A 132 -9.58 8.44 1.51
CA SER A 132 -9.01 9.79 1.29
C SER A 132 -7.50 9.78 1.09
N ASP A 133 -6.79 8.90 1.80
CA ASP A 133 -5.33 8.90 1.89
C ASP A 133 -4.77 7.48 1.93
N GLU A 134 -3.45 7.42 1.72
CA GLU A 134 -2.64 6.22 1.72
C GLU A 134 -1.29 6.54 2.38
N ILE A 135 -0.80 5.62 3.20
CA ILE A 135 0.55 5.63 3.76
C ILE A 135 1.34 4.47 3.16
N SER A 136 2.53 4.75 2.62
CA SER A 136 3.43 3.73 2.07
C SER A 136 4.60 3.46 3.02
N ILE A 137 4.85 2.19 3.32
CA ILE A 137 5.92 1.73 4.21
C ILE A 137 6.78 0.72 3.46
N LYS A 138 8.10 0.96 3.40
CA LYS A 138 9.07 0.04 2.80
C LYS A 138 9.90 -0.65 3.87
N SER A 139 9.78 -1.97 3.98
CA SER A 139 10.70 -2.79 4.77
C SER A 139 11.96 -3.09 3.96
N ARG A 140 13.12 -2.65 4.47
CA ARG A 140 14.42 -2.95 3.84
C ARG A 140 14.85 -4.40 4.05
N GLU A 141 14.52 -4.96 5.21
CA GLU A 141 14.93 -6.31 5.61
C GLU A 141 14.12 -7.40 4.90
N ALA A 142 12.81 -7.20 4.75
CA ALA A 142 11.92 -8.17 4.11
C ALA A 142 11.72 -7.94 2.59
N ASN A 143 12.39 -6.94 2.02
CA ASN A 143 12.19 -6.48 0.64
C ASN A 143 10.70 -6.38 0.24
N MET A 144 9.90 -5.70 1.07
CA MET A 144 8.44 -5.62 0.94
C MET A 144 7.96 -4.18 1.09
N CYS A 145 6.87 -3.86 0.39
CA CYS A 145 6.20 -2.58 0.48
C CYS A 145 4.75 -2.75 0.89
N ILE A 146 4.33 -1.96 1.87
CA ILE A 146 2.99 -1.98 2.41
C ILE A 146 2.35 -0.63 2.15
N TYR A 147 1.27 -0.66 1.39
CA TYR A 147 0.39 0.45 1.08
C TYR A 147 -0.81 0.33 2.02
N SER A 148 -0.82 1.14 3.08
CA SER A 148 -1.90 1.19 4.08
C SER A 148 -2.88 2.30 3.72
N LEU A 149 -4.10 1.94 3.35
CA LEU A 149 -5.16 2.88 3.00
C LEU A 149 -5.92 3.36 4.23
N SER A 150 -6.45 4.59 4.19
CA SER A 150 -7.37 5.10 5.21
C SER A 150 -8.53 4.13 5.45
N ALA A 151 -8.99 4.05 6.69
CA ALA A 151 -10.09 3.17 7.03
C ALA A 151 -11.40 3.62 6.35
N LEU A 152 -12.15 2.67 5.82
CA LEU A 152 -13.50 2.88 5.30
C LEU A 152 -14.52 2.52 6.37
N SER A 153 -15.71 3.13 6.31
CA SER A 153 -16.76 2.78 7.23
C SER A 153 -18.14 2.74 6.60
N PHE A 154 -18.93 1.78 7.08
CA PHE A 154 -20.38 1.81 6.99
C PHE A 154 -20.96 2.38 8.28
N ARG A 155 -22.22 2.78 8.22
CA ARG A 155 -23.01 3.22 9.36
C ARG A 155 -24.43 2.67 9.26
N PRO A 156 -25.17 2.62 10.38
CA PRO A 156 -26.60 2.35 10.37
C PRO A 156 -27.38 3.41 9.59
N SER A 157 -28.57 3.05 9.10
CA SER A 157 -29.48 4.00 8.44
C SER A 157 -30.07 5.02 9.42
N LYS A 158 -30.13 4.68 10.71
CA LYS A 158 -30.57 5.55 11.80
C LYS A 158 -29.60 5.45 12.96
N ARG A 159 -29.17 6.59 13.49
CA ARG A 159 -28.35 6.68 14.70
C ARG A 159 -29.22 6.39 15.93
N ASP A 160 -28.73 5.54 16.81
CA ASP A 160 -29.36 5.28 18.10
C ASP A 160 -28.87 6.30 19.13
N THR A 161 -29.71 7.27 19.49
CA THR A 161 -29.37 8.32 20.47
C THR A 161 -29.29 7.81 21.90
N SER A 162 -29.95 6.70 22.22
CA SER A 162 -29.88 6.09 23.55
C SER A 162 -28.53 5.44 23.80
N LEU A 163 -27.93 4.86 22.74
CA LEU A 163 -26.59 4.26 22.78
C LEU A 163 -25.48 5.30 22.57
N CYS A 164 -25.65 6.20 21.60
CA CYS A 164 -24.58 7.09 21.14
C CYS A 164 -24.60 8.48 21.77
N GLY A 165 -25.64 8.82 22.53
CA GLY A 165 -25.88 10.17 23.00
C GLY A 165 -26.24 11.15 21.87
N ASN A 166 -26.56 12.37 22.27
CA ASN A 166 -26.80 13.47 21.34
C ASN A 166 -25.48 13.92 20.68
N LEU A 167 -25.59 14.48 19.49
CA LEU A 167 -24.50 15.23 18.88
C LEU A 167 -24.39 16.55 19.65
N GLU A 168 -23.26 16.77 20.32
CA GLU A 168 -22.90 18.09 20.86
C GLU A 168 -22.46 19.04 19.75
#